data_AF-A0A9E7AYQ9-F1
#
_entry.id   AF-A0A9E7AYQ9-F1
#
_cell.length_a   1.000
_cell.length_b   1.000
_cell.length_c   1.000
_cell.angle_alpha   90.00
_cell.angle_beta   90.00
_cell.angle_gamma   90.00
#
_symmetry.space_group_name_H-M   'P 1'
#
loop_
_entity.id
_entity.type
_entity.pdbx_description
1 polymer ?
#
loop_
_entity_poly.entity_id
_entity_poly.type
_entity_poly.pdbx_seq_one_letter_code
_entity_poly.pdbx_strand_id
1 'polypeptide(L)'
;MRVIVLAFLKQVRIWFIFCLLICGGATGTIWFFWIRNKRVSMSFDNPLMGIAAPVVLALAILFCSHYFFNKGLKIARREGRLHARLQRYRSQLLLRWLLQAAAVMAALFMVIFTRNIAPFFLAVALNFYLLMTFPSKSQTYQHLDLESLKE
;
A
#
# COMPACT_ATOMS: atom_id res chain seq x y z
N MET A 1 -26.97 -8.83 5.30
CA MET A 1 -26.27 -8.08 4.22
C MET A 1 -24.86 -7.60 4.59
N ARG A 2 -24.64 -6.85 5.69
CA ARG A 2 -23.30 -6.31 6.04
C ARG A 2 -22.18 -7.36 6.19
N VAL A 3 -22.47 -8.54 6.72
CA VAL A 3 -21.48 -9.61 6.96
C VAL A 3 -20.94 -10.21 5.65
N ILE A 4 -21.80 -10.37 4.65
CA ILE A 4 -21.43 -10.93 3.33
C ILE A 4 -20.54 -9.93 2.57
N VAL A 5 -20.87 -8.63 2.64
CA VAL A 5 -20.07 -7.56 2.03
C VAL A 5 -18.68 -7.48 2.66
N LEU A 6 -18.58 -7.64 3.98
CA LEU A 6 -17.30 -7.66 4.70
C LEU A 6 -16.44 -8.88 4.34
N ALA A 7 -17.05 -10.06 4.23
CA ALA A 7 -16.34 -11.27 3.81
C ALA A 7 -15.85 -11.16 2.36
N PHE A 8 -16.69 -10.63 1.47
CA PHE A 8 -16.35 -10.38 0.08
C PHE A 8 -15.19 -9.37 -0.07
N LEU A 9 -15.25 -8.24 0.64
CA LEU A 9 -14.16 -7.25 0.68
C LEU A 9 -12.85 -7.85 1.21
N LYS A 10 -12.93 -8.72 2.22
CA LYS A 10 -11.75 -9.40 2.78
C LYS A 10 -11.15 -10.37 1.76
N GLN A 11 -11.98 -11.12 1.06
CA GLN A 11 -11.58 -12.04 -0.01
C GLN A 11 -10.90 -11.27 -1.15
N VAL A 12 -11.53 -10.20 -1.67
CA VAL A 12 -10.99 -9.38 -2.76
C VAL A 12 -9.66 -8.73 -2.35
N ARG A 13 -9.52 -8.27 -1.11
CA ARG A 13 -8.27 -7.70 -0.60
C ARG A 13 -7.13 -8.72 -0.61
N ILE A 14 -7.40 -9.98 -0.27
CA ILE A 14 -6.39 -11.06 -0.28
C ILE A 14 -5.96 -11.35 -1.72
N TRP A 15 -6.91 -11.52 -2.64
CA TRP A 15 -6.62 -11.73 -4.07
C TRP A 15 -5.84 -10.58 -4.68
N PHE A 16 -6.21 -9.34 -4.31
CA PHE A 16 -5.54 -8.15 -4.80
C PHE A 16 -4.09 -8.05 -4.31
N ILE A 17 -3.84 -8.34 -3.03
CA ILE A 17 -2.46 -8.41 -2.49
C ILE A 17 -1.69 -9.54 -3.17
N PHE A 18 -2.30 -10.71 -3.37
CA PHE A 18 -1.67 -11.85 -4.03
C PHE A 18 -1.28 -11.55 -5.48
N CYS A 19 -2.16 -10.90 -6.24
CA CYS A 19 -1.86 -10.40 -7.60
C CYS A 19 -0.73 -9.37 -7.60
N LEU A 20 -0.74 -8.41 -6.66
CA LEU A 20 0.35 -7.43 -6.53
C LEU A 20 1.69 -8.09 -6.20
N LEU A 21 1.68 -9.13 -5.37
CA LEU A 21 2.88 -9.85 -4.95
C LEU A 21 3.42 -10.75 -6.06
N ILE A 22 2.55 -11.41 -6.83
CA ILE A 22 2.94 -12.22 -7.99
C ILE A 22 3.42 -11.33 -9.14
N CYS A 23 2.66 -10.31 -9.53
CA CYS A 23 3.06 -9.40 -10.61
C CYS A 23 4.29 -8.57 -10.22
N GLY A 24 4.33 -8.09 -8.98
CA GLY A 24 5.47 -7.37 -8.41
C GLY A 24 6.74 -8.22 -8.28
N GLY A 25 6.58 -9.45 -7.78
CA GLY A 25 7.66 -10.42 -7.68
C GLY A 25 8.20 -10.82 -9.04
N ALA A 26 7.33 -11.17 -9.99
CA ALA A 26 7.71 -11.54 -11.34
C ALA A 26 8.46 -10.41 -12.06
N THR A 27 7.92 -9.19 -12.04
CA THR A 27 8.57 -8.02 -12.65
C THR A 27 9.91 -7.69 -11.98
N GLY A 28 10.00 -7.82 -10.65
CA GLY A 28 11.25 -7.65 -9.89
C GLY A 28 12.32 -8.70 -10.21
N THR A 29 11.93 -9.98 -10.33
CA THR A 29 12.86 -11.05 -10.74
C THR A 29 13.33 -10.87 -12.17
N ILE A 30 12.43 -10.54 -13.09
CA ILE A 30 12.77 -10.26 -14.49
C ILE A 30 13.76 -9.09 -14.52
N TRP A 31 13.51 -8.01 -13.78
CA TRP A 31 14.39 -6.85 -13.67
C TRP A 31 15.78 -7.18 -13.11
N PHE A 32 15.86 -7.96 -12.03
CA PHE A 32 17.12 -8.39 -11.42
C PHE A 32 17.99 -9.21 -12.38
N PHE A 33 17.37 -10.18 -13.07
CA PHE A 33 18.08 -10.97 -14.08
C PHE A 33 18.48 -10.13 -15.31
N TRP A 34 17.67 -9.14 -15.69
CA TRP A 34 17.96 -8.28 -16.85
C TRP A 34 19.11 -7.30 -16.60
N ILE A 35 19.14 -6.64 -15.44
CA ILE A 35 20.23 -5.74 -15.03
C ILE A 35 21.55 -6.48 -14.87
N ARG A 36 21.51 -7.71 -14.36
CA ARG A 36 22.72 -8.51 -14.18
C ARG A 36 23.30 -9.00 -15.50
N ASN A 37 22.47 -9.29 -16.50
CA ASN A 37 22.90 -9.83 -17.80
C ASN A 37 23.18 -8.79 -18.89
N LYS A 38 22.62 -7.59 -18.80
CA LYS A 38 22.87 -6.54 -19.80
C LYS A 38 23.41 -5.29 -19.09
N ARG A 39 24.57 -4.80 -19.54
CA ARG A 39 25.10 -3.46 -19.18
C ARG A 39 24.19 -2.38 -19.80
N VAL A 40 22.95 -2.27 -19.32
CA VAL A 40 21.91 -1.42 -19.92
C VAL A 40 22.10 0.01 -19.44
N SER A 41 22.34 0.93 -20.39
CA SER A 41 22.10 2.35 -20.19
C SER A 41 20.63 2.56 -19.78
N MET A 42 20.38 3.20 -18.64
CA MET A 42 19.04 3.55 -18.14
C MET A 42 18.32 4.47 -19.14
N SER A 43 17.74 3.92 -20.20
CA SER A 43 16.80 4.63 -21.07
C SER A 43 15.38 4.21 -20.69
N PHE A 44 14.55 5.21 -20.41
CA PHE A 44 13.11 5.05 -20.17
C PHE A 44 12.33 4.61 -21.43
N ASP A 45 12.97 4.58 -22.61
CA ASP A 45 12.38 4.03 -23.83
C ASP A 45 12.21 2.51 -23.79
N ASN A 46 12.85 1.85 -22.81
CA ASN A 46 12.72 0.41 -22.67
C ASN A 46 11.36 0.06 -22.01
N PRO A 47 10.45 -0.64 -22.71
CA PRO A 47 9.08 -0.87 -22.23
C PRO A 47 9.04 -1.65 -20.91
N LEU A 48 10.05 -2.48 -20.64
CA LEU A 48 10.23 -3.18 -19.36
C LEU A 48 10.55 -2.23 -18.21
N MET A 49 11.38 -1.20 -18.43
CA MET A 49 11.71 -0.20 -17.40
C MET A 49 10.53 0.75 -17.13
N GLY A 50 9.75 1.08 -18.16
CA GLY A 50 8.51 1.85 -18.00
C GLY A 50 7.46 1.18 -17.12
N ILE A 51 7.53 -0.14 -16.91
CA ILE A 51 6.60 -0.91 -16.07
C ILE A 51 7.25 -1.29 -14.73
N ALA A 52 8.50 -1.80 -14.75
CA ALA A 52 9.15 -2.31 -13.55
C ALA A 52 9.42 -1.20 -12.52
N ALA A 53 9.89 -0.02 -12.96
CA ALA A 53 10.19 1.09 -12.06
C ALA A 53 8.97 1.58 -11.25
N PRO A 54 7.81 1.89 -11.86
CA PRO A 54 6.64 2.33 -11.09
C PRO A 54 6.08 1.24 -10.19
N VAL A 55 6.12 -0.03 -10.61
CA VAL A 55 5.66 -1.17 -9.78
C VAL A 55 6.54 -1.34 -8.54
N VAL A 56 7.87 -1.33 -8.70
CA VAL A 56 8.80 -1.44 -7.57
C VAL A 56 8.66 -0.25 -6.62
N LEU A 57 8.54 0.97 -7.15
CA LEU A 57 8.33 2.17 -6.34
C LEU A 57 7.02 2.09 -5.55
N ALA A 58 5.92 1.66 -6.17
CA ALA A 58 4.64 1.50 -5.52
C ALA A 58 4.70 0.46 -4.38
N LEU A 59 5.33 -0.69 -4.62
CA LEU A 59 5.52 -1.73 -3.60
C LEU A 59 6.37 -1.24 -2.43
N ALA A 60 7.46 -0.51 -2.71
CA ALA A 60 8.30 0.08 -1.68
C ALA A 60 7.51 1.04 -0.79
N ILE A 61 6.72 1.94 -1.39
CA ILE A 61 5.88 2.89 -0.64
C ILE A 61 4.80 2.17 0.18
N LEU A 62 4.15 1.14 -0.38
CA LEU A 62 3.16 0.33 0.33
C LEU A 62 3.77 -0.38 1.56
N PHE A 63 4.93 -1.00 1.38
CA PHE A 63 5.64 -1.67 2.45
C PHE A 63 6.09 -0.69 3.54
N CYS A 64 6.66 0.44 3.13
CA CYS A 64 7.13 1.49 4.02
C CYS A 64 5.97 2.08 4.85
N SER A 65 4.85 2.38 4.18
CA SER A 65 3.60 2.84 4.81
C SER A 65 3.09 1.84 5.86
N HIS A 66 3.08 0.55 5.53
CA HIS A 66 2.66 -0.49 6.47
C HIS A 66 3.61 -0.64 7.66
N TYR A 67 4.92 -0.60 7.41
CA TYR A 67 5.95 -0.69 8.44
C TYR A 67 5.86 0.47 9.43
N PHE A 68 5.78 1.71 8.94
CA PHE A 68 5.64 2.89 9.79
C PHE A 68 4.33 2.87 10.58
N PHE A 69 3.23 2.48 9.96
CA PHE A 69 1.95 2.34 10.65
C PHE A 69 2.01 1.33 11.80
N ASN A 70 2.58 0.14 11.59
CA ASN A 70 2.71 -0.87 12.63
C ASN A 70 3.64 -0.43 13.76
N LYS A 71 4.74 0.26 13.42
CA LYS A 71 5.66 0.85 14.42
C LYS A 71 4.95 1.92 15.24
N GLY A 72 4.19 2.79 14.60
CA GLY A 72 3.37 3.82 15.24
C GLY A 72 2.28 3.23 16.14
N LEU A 73 1.63 2.16 15.71
CA LEU A 73 0.64 1.41 16.49
C LEU A 73 1.23 0.82 17.78
N LYS A 74 2.44 0.24 17.71
CA LYS A 74 3.13 -0.27 18.91
C LYS A 74 3.40 0.83 19.93
N ILE A 75 3.72 2.05 19.47
CA ILE A 75 3.93 3.21 20.33
C ILE A 75 2.60 3.69 20.91
N ALA A 76 1.57 3.85 20.07
CA ALA A 76 0.24 4.25 20.52
C ALA A 76 -0.32 3.29 21.57
N ARG A 77 -0.11 1.98 21.43
CA ARG A 77 -0.57 0.99 22.42
C ARG A 77 0.05 1.18 23.81
N ARG A 78 1.22 1.80 23.93
CA ARG A 78 1.90 2.03 25.23
C ARG A 78 1.42 3.28 25.95
N GLU A 79 0.55 4.09 25.34
CA GLU A 79 0.03 5.29 25.99
C GLU A 79 -1.06 4.92 27.00
N GLY A 80 -0.87 5.32 28.26
CA GLY A 80 -1.81 5.02 29.35
C GLY A 80 -3.12 5.81 29.29
N ARG A 81 -3.17 6.95 28.57
CA ARG A 81 -4.39 7.75 28.41
C ARG A 81 -5.11 7.40 27.10
N LEU A 82 -6.38 7.01 27.18
CA LEU A 82 -7.23 6.66 26.04
C LEU A 82 -7.23 7.73 24.93
N HIS A 83 -7.33 9.00 25.34
CA HIS A 83 -7.38 10.12 24.40
C HIS A 83 -6.07 10.27 23.61
N ALA A 84 -4.92 10.14 24.28
CA ALA A 84 -3.61 10.16 23.62
C ALA A 84 -3.45 8.97 22.66
N ARG A 85 -3.86 7.77 23.09
CA ARG A 85 -3.89 6.54 22.29
C ARG A 85 -4.62 6.72 20.95
N LEU A 86 -5.83 7.28 21.02
CA LEU A 86 -6.69 7.53 19.87
C LEU A 86 -6.13 8.61 18.95
N GLN A 87 -5.60 9.70 19.53
CA GLN A 87 -5.00 10.78 18.76
C GLN A 87 -3.77 10.30 17.98
N ARG A 88 -2.93 9.46 18.60
CA ARG A 88 -1.73 8.89 17.99
C ARG A 88 -2.06 7.82 16.96
N TYR A 89 -3.09 7.02 17.18
CA TYR A 89 -3.61 6.12 16.16
C TYR A 89 -4.10 6.89 14.93
N ARG A 90 -4.89 7.96 15.14
CA ARG A 90 -5.42 8.78 14.05
C ARG A 90 -4.32 9.46 13.24
N SER A 91 -3.27 9.97 13.90
CA SER A 91 -2.13 10.57 13.20
C SER A 91 -1.33 9.55 12.39
N GLN A 92 -1.09 8.35 12.94
CA GLN A 92 -0.40 7.27 12.23
C GLN A 92 -1.21 6.74 11.05
N LEU A 93 -2.53 6.67 11.20
CA LEU A 93 -3.44 6.33 10.12
C LEU A 93 -3.41 7.37 9.00
N LEU A 94 -3.46 8.65 9.33
CA LEU A 94 -3.32 9.75 8.36
C LEU A 94 -2.00 9.67 7.61
N LEU A 95 -0.90 9.40 8.32
CA LEU A 95 0.42 9.22 7.72
C LEU A 95 0.42 8.05 6.72
N ARG A 96 -0.15 6.91 7.11
CA ARG A 96 -0.28 5.73 6.24
C ARG A 96 -1.03 6.08 4.95
N TRP A 97 -2.14 6.81 5.09
CA TRP A 97 -2.98 7.27 3.99
C TRP A 97 -2.25 8.24 3.06
N LEU A 98 -1.54 9.22 3.61
CA LEU A 98 -0.73 10.17 2.86
C LEU A 98 0.37 9.48 2.03
N LEU A 99 1.07 8.53 2.63
CA LEU A 99 2.09 7.73 1.93
C LEU A 99 1.49 6.94 0.77
N GLN A 100 0.34 6.30 0.97
CA GLN A 100 -0.32 5.54 -0.09
C GLN A 100 -0.88 6.45 -1.19
N ALA A 101 -1.42 7.62 -0.84
CA ALA A 101 -1.85 8.62 -1.82
C ALA A 101 -0.67 9.16 -2.64
N ALA A 102 0.51 9.35 -2.03
CA ALA A 102 1.73 9.72 -2.74
C ALA A 102 2.14 8.64 -3.76
N ALA A 103 1.99 7.35 -3.43
CA ALA A 103 2.21 6.26 -4.39
C ALA A 103 1.24 6.31 -5.59
N VAL A 104 -0.05 6.59 -5.34
CA VAL A 104 -1.04 6.77 -6.42
C VAL A 104 -0.64 7.94 -7.32
N MET A 105 -0.28 9.09 -6.74
CA MET A 105 0.14 10.26 -7.49
C MET A 105 1.41 10.02 -8.31
N ALA A 106 2.39 9.31 -7.75
CA ALA A 106 3.59 8.91 -8.47
C ALA A 106 3.28 8.00 -9.66
N ALA A 107 2.36 7.03 -9.49
CA ALA A 107 1.92 6.17 -10.58
C ALA A 107 1.20 6.96 -11.69
N LEU A 108 0.32 7.91 -11.35
CA LEU A 108 -0.35 8.79 -12.31
C LEU A 108 0.62 9.71 -13.04
N PHE A 109 1.59 10.28 -12.32
CA PHE A 109 2.66 11.09 -12.92
C PHE A 109 3.43 10.27 -13.97
N MET A 110 3.74 9.01 -13.67
CA MET A 110 4.43 8.13 -14.63
C MET A 110 3.60 7.87 -15.89
N VAL A 111 2.26 7.84 -15.82
CA VAL A 111 1.41 7.73 -17.03
C VAL A 111 1.65 8.91 -17.97
N ILE A 112 1.68 10.13 -17.42
CA ILE A 112 1.82 11.37 -18.19
C ILE A 112 3.19 11.39 -18.89
N PHE A 113 4.25 10.97 -18.20
CA PHE A 113 5.62 11.06 -18.72
C PHE A 113 6.01 9.90 -19.63
N THR A 114 5.54 8.68 -19.35
CA THR A 114 5.94 7.49 -20.13
C THR A 114 5.01 7.21 -21.32
N ARG A 115 3.84 7.87 -21.38
CA ARG A 115 2.74 7.56 -22.32
C ARG A 115 2.33 6.08 -22.33
N ASN A 116 2.75 5.32 -21.30
CA ASN A 116 2.41 3.93 -21.12
C ASN A 116 1.11 3.84 -20.31
N ILE A 117 0.23 2.92 -20.68
CA ILE A 117 -1.04 2.70 -19.98
C ILE A 117 -0.90 1.79 -18.76
N ALA A 118 0.19 1.02 -18.65
CA ALA A 118 0.42 0.12 -17.51
C ALA A 118 0.45 0.84 -16.13
N PRO A 119 1.12 2.00 -15.97
CA PRO A 119 1.09 2.76 -14.72
C PRO A 119 -0.31 3.28 -14.37
N PHE A 120 -1.21 3.42 -15.35
CA PHE A 120 -2.60 3.82 -15.11
C PHE A 120 -3.37 2.72 -14.39
N PHE A 121 -3.24 1.47 -14.86
CA PHE A 121 -3.83 0.33 -14.16
C PHE A 121 -3.27 0.18 -12.74
N LEU A 122 -1.96 0.42 -12.55
CA LEU A 122 -1.36 0.45 -11.22
C LEU A 122 -1.96 1.55 -10.33
N ALA A 123 -2.17 2.76 -10.86
CA ALA A 123 -2.79 3.86 -10.12
C ALA A 123 -4.24 3.57 -9.72
N VAL A 124 -5.03 2.99 -10.63
CA VAL A 124 -6.41 2.55 -10.34
C VAL A 124 -6.41 1.48 -9.24
N ALA A 125 -5.52 0.49 -9.36
CA ALA A 125 -5.35 -0.57 -8.39
C ALA A 125 -4.99 -0.01 -7.01
N LEU A 126 -4.00 0.89 -6.93
CA LEU A 126 -3.59 1.55 -5.69
C LEU A 126 -4.73 2.40 -5.08
N ASN A 127 -5.54 3.06 -5.90
CA ASN A 127 -6.72 3.80 -5.43
C ASN A 127 -7.77 2.88 -4.79
N PHE A 128 -8.07 1.75 -5.42
CA PHE A 128 -8.95 0.74 -4.84
C PHE A 128 -8.42 0.21 -3.51
N TYR A 129 -7.11 -0.06 -3.45
CA TYR A 129 -6.45 -0.46 -2.21
C TYR A 129 -6.58 0.60 -1.12
N LEU A 130 -6.38 1.87 -1.46
CA LEU A 130 -6.53 3.01 -0.57
C LEU A 130 -7.95 3.03 0.05
N LEU A 131 -8.98 2.95 -0.79
CA LEU A 131 -10.38 2.89 -0.37
C LEU A 131 -10.67 1.69 0.55
N MET A 132 -10.07 0.53 0.29
CA MET A 132 -10.23 -0.64 1.16
C MET A 132 -9.49 -0.53 2.50
N THR A 133 -8.48 0.33 2.59
CA THR A 133 -7.75 0.62 3.83
C THR A 133 -8.37 1.75 4.66
N PHE A 134 -9.56 2.24 4.30
CA PHE A 134 -10.31 3.16 5.16
C PHE A 134 -10.68 2.42 6.45
N PRO A 135 -10.28 2.90 7.64
CA PRO A 135 -10.54 2.19 8.86
C PRO A 135 -12.02 2.29 9.23
N SER A 136 -12.63 1.14 9.48
CA SER A 136 -13.92 1.06 10.14
C SER A 136 -13.75 1.23 11.66
N LYS A 137 -14.80 1.72 12.34
CA LYS A 137 -14.81 1.79 13.82
C LYS A 137 -14.37 0.48 14.46
N SER A 138 -14.85 -0.67 13.96
CA SER A 138 -14.48 -1.99 14.46
C SER A 138 -12.99 -2.31 14.34
N GLN A 139 -12.34 -1.90 13.26
CA GLN A 139 -10.90 -2.10 13.08
C GLN A 139 -10.10 -1.23 14.06
N THR A 140 -10.58 -0.02 14.39
CA THR A 140 -9.93 0.83 15.40
C THR A 140 -9.92 0.16 16.78
N TYR A 141 -11.03 -0.42 17.20
CA TYR A 141 -11.12 -1.13 18.49
C TYR A 141 -10.19 -2.35 18.56
N GLN A 142 -10.13 -3.16 17.50
CA GLN A 142 -9.20 -4.30 17.42
C GLN A 142 -7.73 -3.85 17.36
N HIS A 143 -7.40 -2.81 16.59
CA HIS A 143 -6.01 -2.39 16.43
C HIS A 143 -5.43 -1.75 17.70
N LEU A 144 -6.24 -1.03 18.47
CA LEU A 144 -5.81 -0.41 19.71
C LEU A 144 -5.99 -1.30 20.93
N ASP A 145 -6.60 -2.48 20.79
CA ASP A 145 -6.92 -3.36 21.92
C ASP A 145 -7.69 -2.60 23.01
N LEU A 146 -8.78 -1.98 22.58
CA LEU A 146 -9.68 -1.18 23.43
C LEU A 146 -10.82 -2.02 24.02
N GLU A 147 -10.90 -3.29 23.64
CA GLU A 147 -11.92 -4.23 24.11
C GLU A 147 -11.70 -4.59 25.59
N SER A 148 -10.44 -4.55 26.05
CA SER A 148 -10.03 -4.71 27.45
C SER A 148 -10.28 -3.48 28.35
N LEU A 149 -10.66 -2.33 27.79
CA LEU A 149 -10.97 -1.08 28.51
C LEU A 149 -12.48 -0.83 28.62
N LYS A 150 -13.29 -1.83 28.24
CA LYS A 150 -14.75 -1.77 28.24
C LYS A 150 -15.37 -2.35 29.53
N GLU A 151 -14.52 -2.79 30.47
CA GLU A 151 -14.89 -3.17 31.85
C GLU A 151 -14.92 -1.94 32.76
#